data_AF-A0A3D2E2F0-F1
#
_entry.id   AF-A0A3D2E2F0-F1
#
_cell.length_a   1.000
_cell.length_b   1.000
_cell.length_c   1.000
_cell.angle_alpha   90.00
_cell.angle_beta   90.00
_cell.angle_gamma   90.00
#
_symmetry.space_group_name_H-M   'P 1'
#
loop_
_entity.id
_entity.type
_entity.pdbx_description
1 polymer ?
#
loop_
_entity_poly.entity_id
_entity_poly.type
_entity_poly.pdbx_seq_one_letter_code
_entity_poly.pdbx_strand_id
1 'polypeptide(L)' 'GQVVKSSAKEGLFVKVADGVVRLSEIQLEGGKRMSDNAFLLGRNIEIGTKFE' A
#
# COMPACT_ATOMS: atom_id res chain seq x y z
N GLY A 1 -7.21 -6.87 5.55
CA GLY A 1 -6.20 -7.44 4.63
C GLY A 1 -4.80 -7.32 5.24
N GLN A 2 -3.78 -8.07 4.78
CA GLN A 2 -2.42 -7.99 5.37
C GLN A 2 -1.40 -7.52 4.34
N VAL A 3 -0.53 -6.57 4.69
CA VAL A 3 0.56 -6.11 3.81
C VAL A 3 1.57 -7.23 3.61
N VAL A 4 1.82 -7.60 2.35
CA VAL A 4 2.80 -8.63 1.97
C VAL A 4 4.01 -8.05 1.25
N LYS A 5 3.90 -6.83 0.72
CA LYS A 5 4.99 -6.13 0.05
C LYS A 5 4.78 -4.63 0.16
N SER A 6 5.84 -3.91 0.53
CA SER A 6 5.82 -2.47 0.75
C SER A 6 7.19 -1.89 0.41
N SER A 7 7.32 -1.31 -0.77
CA SER A 7 8.54 -0.65 -1.22
C SER A 7 8.23 0.47 -2.19
N ALA A 8 8.93 1.60 -2.07
CA ALA A 8 8.84 2.71 -3.04
C ALA A 8 9.21 2.30 -4.48
N LYS A 9 9.94 1.18 -4.66
CA LYS A 9 10.29 0.65 -5.99
C LYS A 9 9.20 -0.23 -6.58
N GLU A 10 8.59 -1.08 -5.76
CA GLU A 10 7.70 -2.15 -6.25
C GLU A 10 6.22 -1.85 -6.02
N GLY A 11 5.89 -1.01 -5.05
CA GLY A 11 4.52 -0.64 -4.68
C GLY A 11 4.04 -1.30 -3.38
N LEU A 12 2.74 -1.18 -3.13
CA LEU A 12 2.06 -1.69 -1.94
C LEU A 12 1.11 -2.83 -2.29
N PHE A 13 1.33 -3.99 -1.71
CA PHE A 13 0.54 -5.19 -1.96
C PHE A 13 -0.06 -5.74 -0.67
N VAL A 14 -1.33 -6.12 -0.75
CA VAL A 14 -2.13 -6.59 0.38
C VAL A 14 -2.73 -7.94 0.04
N LYS A 15 -2.48 -8.93 0.90
CA LYS A 15 -3.15 -10.23 0.87
C LYS A 15 -4.62 -10.05 1.21
N VAL A 16 -5.46 -10.63 0.36
CA VAL A 16 -6.92 -10.72 0.52
C VAL A 16 -7.31 -12.18 0.76
N ALA A 17 -8.62 -12.48 0.79
CA ALA A 17 -9.12 -13.84 1.01
C ALA A 17 -8.56 -14.84 -0.01
N ASP A 18 -8.56 -14.48 -1.29
CA ASP A 18 -7.96 -15.24 -2.37
C ASP A 18 -7.03 -14.36 -3.21
N GLY A 19 -5.72 -14.61 -3.10
CA GLY A 19 -4.69 -13.87 -3.81
C GLY A 19 -4.23 -12.57 -3.14
N VAL A 20 -3.76 -11.64 -3.97
CA VAL A 20 -3.10 -10.39 -3.56
C VAL A 20 -3.61 -9.24 -4.43
N VAL A 21 -3.91 -8.11 -3.80
CA VAL A 21 -4.31 -6.87 -4.47
C VAL A 21 -3.18 -5.85 -4.32
N ARG A 22 -2.86 -5.15 -5.41
CA ARG A 22 -1.97 -3.99 -5.39
C ARG A 22 -2.78 -2.72 -5.18
N LEU A 23 -2.37 -1.86 -4.24
CA LEU A 23 -2.99 -0.56 -4.00
C LEU A 23 -2.37 0.52 -4.90
N SER A 24 -2.51 0.39 -6.22
CA SER A 24 -1.78 1.21 -7.20
C SER A 24 -1.98 2.73 -7.07
N GLU A 25 -3.13 3.16 -6.54
CA GLU A 25 -3.43 4.56 -6.24
C GLU A 25 -3.94 4.70 -4.81
N ILE A 26 -3.46 5.73 -4.12
CA ILE A 26 -3.77 6.03 -2.72
C ILE A 26 -4.16 7.49 -2.61
N GLN A 27 -5.19 7.77 -1.81
CA GLN A 27 -5.61 9.12 -1.47
C GLN A 27 -5.78 9.20 0.05
N LEU A 28 -5.03 10.10 0.67
CA LEU A 28 -5.20 10.42 2.09
C LEU A 28 -6.38 11.38 2.26
N GLU A 29 -6.94 11.40 3.46
CA GLU A 29 -7.99 12.36 3.84
C GLU A 29 -7.54 13.81 3.54
N GLY A 30 -8.36 14.54 2.78
CA GLY A 30 -8.05 15.91 2.33
C GLY A 30 -6.89 16.03 1.32
N GLY A 31 -6.25 14.92 0.94
CA GLY A 31 -5.09 14.89 0.05
C GLY A 31 -5.44 14.66 -1.42
N LYS A 32 -4.47 14.93 -2.30
CA LYS A 32 -4.53 14.52 -3.70
C LYS A 32 -4.25 13.02 -3.83
N ARG A 33 -4.87 12.40 -4.84
CA ARG A 33 -4.55 11.03 -5.26
C ARG A 33 -3.09 10.95 -5.73
N MET A 34 -2.40 9.88 -5.35
CA MET A 34 -1.01 9.60 -5.74
C MET A 34 -0.80 8.09 -5.93
N SER A 35 0.32 7.69 -6.54
CA SER A 35 0.67 6.26 -6.67
C SER A 35 1.12 5.64 -5.34
N ASP A 36 1.03 4.32 -5.21
CA ASP A 36 1.64 3.59 -4.09
C ASP A 36 3.14 3.85 -3.96
N ASN A 37 3.87 3.86 -5.08
CA ASN A 37 5.29 4.18 -5.10
C ASN A 37 5.58 5.56 -4.47
N ALA A 38 4.82 6.59 -4.87
CA ALA A 38 4.97 7.94 -4.34
C ALA A 38 4.56 8.04 -2.86
N PHE A 39 3.49 7.35 -2.49
CA PHE A 39 3.05 7.24 -1.10
C PHE A 39 4.15 6.64 -0.21
N LEU A 40 4.80 5.57 -0.68
CA LEU A 40 5.84 4.85 0.05
C LEU A 40 7.22 5.54 0.06
N LEU A 41 7.42 6.60 -0.72
CA LEU A 41 8.63 7.44 -0.63
C LEU A 41 8.62 8.29 0.64
N GLY A 42 7.45 8.80 1.04
CA GLY A 42 7.30 9.68 2.20
C GLY A 42 6.77 8.98 3.45
N ARG A 43 6.32 7.73 3.32
CA ARG A 43 5.71 6.94 4.40
C ARG A 43 6.16 5.49 4.28
N ASN A 44 6.34 4.82 5.41
CA ASN A 44 6.64 3.39 5.42
C ASN A 44 5.45 2.65 6.02
N ILE A 45 5.00 1.59 5.35
CA ILE A 45 4.06 0.62 5.91
C ILE A 45 4.82 -0.69 6.08
N GLU A 46 4.81 -1.22 7.30
CA GLU A 46 5.51 -2.46 7.60
C GLU A 46 4.85 -3.67 6.93
N ILE A 47 5.68 -4.60 6.47
CA ILE A 47 5.19 -5.89 6.00
C ILE A 47 4.61 -6.63 7.21
N GLY A 48 3.37 -7.12 7.08
CA GLY A 48 2.64 -7.75 8.16
C GLY A 48 1.58 -6.86 8.82
N THR A 49 1.57 -5.55 8.56
CA THR A 49 0.49 -4.66 9.00
C THR A 49 -0.86 -5.19 8.50
N LYS A 50 -1.85 -5.26 9.39
CA LYS A 50 -3.21 -5.67 9.07
C LYS A 50 -4.10 -4.44 8.95
N PHE A 51 -4.85 -4.36 7.85
CA PHE A 51 -5.99 -3.47 7.68
C PHE A 51 -7.21 -4.16 8.26
N GLU A 52 -7.84 -3.52 9.24
CA GLU A 52 -9.16 -3.87 9.76
C GLU A 52 -10.28 -3.36 8.85
#